data_AF-A0A923C9E0-F1
#
_entry.id   AF-A0A923C9E0-F1
#
_cell.length_a   1.000
_cell.length_b   1.000
_cell.length_c   1.000
_cell.angle_alpha   90.00
_cell.angle_beta   90.00
_cell.angle_gamma   90.00
#
_symmetry.space_group_name_H-M   'P 1'
#
loop_
_entity.id
_entity.type
_entity.pdbx_description
1 polymer ?
#
loop_
_entity_poly.entity_id
_entity_poly.type
_entity_poly.pdbx_seq_one_letter_code
_entity_poly.pdbx_strand_id
1 'polypeptide(L)' 'MPCADWLHIESQLEMVEMPVGSTLHEAGSSLRHVYFPTTAVVSLISTMLDGASVELAAVGS' A
#
# COMPACT_ATOMS: atom_id res chain seq x y z
N MET A 1 -7.43 12.50 -1.19
CA MET A 1 -6.74 13.42 -2.11
C MET A 1 -7.76 14.41 -2.67
N PRO A 2 -7.39 15.68 -2.88
CA PRO A 2 -8.19 16.61 -3.67
C PRO A 2 -8.40 16.07 -5.10
N CYS A 3 -9.59 16.24 -5.68
CA CYS A 3 -9.93 15.66 -6.99
C CYS A 3 -9.00 16.07 -8.14
N ALA A 4 -8.36 17.25 -8.04
CA ALA A 4 -7.42 17.75 -9.03
C ALA A 4 -6.13 16.92 -9.12
N ASP A 5 -5.63 16.42 -7.99
CA ASP A 5 -4.40 15.60 -7.96
C ASP A 5 -4.65 14.21 -8.56
N TRP A 6 -5.87 13.68 -8.42
CA TRP A 6 -6.26 12.39 -8.99
C TRP A 6 -6.23 12.39 -10.51
N LEU A 7 -6.76 13.44 -11.14
CA LEU A 7 -6.77 13.59 -12.60
C LEU A 7 -5.35 13.64 -13.20
N HIS A 8 -4.36 14.09 -12.43
CA HIS A 8 -2.98 14.18 -12.91
C HIS A 8 -2.29 12.81 -12.97
N ILE A 9 -2.63 11.92 -12.04
CA ILE A 9 -2.02 10.59 -11.93
C ILE A 9 -2.84 9.50 -12.60
N GLU A 10 -4.12 9.75 -12.92
CA GLU A 10 -5.05 8.76 -13.50
C GLU A 10 -4.47 8.01 -14.70
N SER A 11 -3.79 8.72 -15.62
CA SER A 11 -3.16 8.11 -16.80
C SER A 11 -1.96 7.19 -16.50
N GLN A 12 -1.42 7.26 -15.29
CA GLN A 12 -0.27 6.48 -14.81
C GLN A 12 -0.71 5.38 -13.82
N LEU A 13 -2.00 5.31 -13.50
CA LEU A 13 -2.55 4.27 -12.63
C LEU A 13 -2.85 3.02 -13.45
N GLU A 14 -2.49 1.87 -12.87
CA GLU A 14 -2.86 0.56 -13.39
C GLU A 14 -3.70 -0.17 -12.34
N MET A 15 -4.77 -0.82 -12.79
CA MET A 15 -5.56 -1.70 -11.94
C MET A 15 -4.81 -3.00 -11.71
N VAL A 16 -4.51 -3.30 -10.44
CA VAL A 16 -3.78 -4.51 -10.04
C VAL A 16 -4.66 -5.32 -9.10
N GLU A 17 -4.69 -6.65 -9.29
CA GLU A 17 -5.36 -7.55 -8.37
C GLU A 17 -4.59 -7.67 -7.05
N MET A 18 -5.31 -7.56 -5.94
CA MET A 18 -4.75 -7.64 -4.58
C MET A 18 -5.39 -8.81 -3.83
N PRO A 19 -4.93 -10.05 -4.04
CA PRO A 19 -5.46 -11.21 -3.32
C PRO A 19 -5.11 -11.15 -1.84
N VAL A 20 -6.02 -11.62 -0.99
CA VAL A 20 -5.80 -11.65 0.46
C VAL A 20 -4.55 -12.45 0.79
N GLY A 21 -3.70 -11.88 1.66
CA GLY A 21 -2.45 -12.50 2.08
C GLY A 21 -1.25 -12.24 1.14
N SER A 22 -1.40 -11.45 0.08
CA SER A 22 -0.26 -11.02 -0.73
C SER A 22 0.59 -9.96 -0.02
N THR A 23 1.90 -10.17 0.05
CA THR A 23 2.85 -9.15 0.53
C THR A 23 3.12 -8.14 -0.59
N LEU A 24 2.72 -6.88 -0.39
CA LEU A 24 2.96 -5.80 -1.37
C LEU A 24 4.39 -5.27 -1.35
N HIS A 25 5.01 -5.28 -0.18
CA HIS A 25 6.37 -4.78 0.04
C HIS A 25 6.97 -5.47 1.25
N GLU A 26 8.24 -5.86 1.12
CA GLU A 26 9.01 -6.42 2.23
C GLU A 26 9.91 -5.35 2.87
N ALA A 27 9.96 -5.34 4.20
CA ALA A 27 10.83 -4.46 4.96
C ALA A 27 12.29 -4.60 4.51
N GLY A 28 12.93 -3.46 4.21
CA GLY A 28 14.31 -3.41 3.69
C GLY A 28 14.42 -3.42 2.16
N SER A 29 13.35 -3.68 1.43
CA SER A 29 13.34 -3.52 -0.04
C SER A 29 13.05 -2.07 -0.45
N SER A 30 13.56 -1.64 -1.61
CA SER A 30 13.28 -0.30 -2.14
C SER A 30 11.77 -0.14 -2.43
N LEU A 31 11.13 0.92 -1.96
CA LEU A 31 9.73 1.21 -2.29
C LEU A 31 9.65 1.70 -3.75
N ARG A 32 9.00 0.92 -4.62
CA ARG A 32 8.92 1.21 -6.07
C ARG A 32 7.53 1.59 -6.57
N HIS A 33 6.50 1.25 -5.80
CA HIS A 33 5.11 1.42 -6.21
C HIS A 33 4.30 2.04 -5.07
N VAL A 34 3.31 2.84 -5.44
CA VAL A 34 2.30 3.40 -4.54
C VAL A 34 0.97 2.78 -4.93
N TYR A 35 0.25 2.24 -3.94
CA TYR A 35 -1.03 1.57 -4.16
C TYR A 35 -2.16 2.43 -3.59
N PHE A 36 -3.27 2.51 -4.33
CA PHE A 36 -4.50 3.16 -3.91
C PHE A 36 -5.60 2.08 -3.83
N PRO A 37 -5.84 1.46 -2.66
CA PRO A 37 -6.82 0.40 -2.53
C PRO A 37 -8.22 0.93 -2.83
N THR A 38 -8.90 0.32 -3.81
CA THR A 38 -10.27 0.69 -4.20
C THR A 38 -11.31 -0.27 -3.64
N THR A 39 -10.93 -1.52 -3.37
CA THR A 39 -11.83 -2.59 -2.88
C THR A 39 -11.21 -3.44 -1.76
N ALA A 40 -10.08 -3.00 -1.17
CA ALA A 40 -9.32 -3.79 -0.21
C ALA A 40 -8.83 -2.93 0.96
N VAL A 41 -8.55 -3.58 2.09
CA VAL A 41 -7.87 -2.98 3.24
C VAL A 41 -6.45 -3.53 3.30
N VAL A 42 -5.47 -2.63 3.39
CA VAL A 42 -4.05 -2.98 3.46
C VAL A 42 -3.52 -2.60 4.85
N SER A 43 -2.99 -3.58 5.58
CA SER A 43 -2.23 -3.34 6.82
C SER A 43 -0.75 -3.14 6.49
N LEU A 44 -0.20 -2.02 6.94
CA LEU A 44 1.24 -1.79 6.91
C LEU A 44 1.87 -2.42 8.16
N ILE A 45 2.71 -3.42 7.94
CA ILE A 45 3.43 -4.11 8.99
C ILE A 45 4.91 -3.76 8.87
N SER A 46 5.47 -3.14 9.90
CA SER A 46 6.92 -2.93 9.97
C SER A 46 7.49 -3.82 11.06
N THR A 47 8.54 -4.56 10.73
CA THR A 47 9.37 -5.26 11.71
C THR A 47 10.28 -4.24 12.40
N MET A 48 10.20 -4.18 13.73
CA MET A 48 11.14 -3.44 14.55
C MET A 48 12.46 -4.22 14.67
N LEU A 49 13.55 -3.53 15.05
CA LEU A 49 14.91 -4.06 15.08
C LEU A 49 15.09 -5.29 16.01
N ASP A 50 14.13 -5.55 16.90
CA ASP A 50 14.11 -6.64 17.87
C ASP A 50 13.27 -7.86 17.43
N GLY A 51 12.72 -7.84 16.20
CA GLY A 51 11.86 -8.91 15.68
C GLY A 51 10.39 -8.79 16.10
N ALA A 52 10.01 -7.76 16.86
CA ALA A 52 8.62 -7.45 17.11
C ALA A 52 7.99 -6.82 15.86
N SER A 53 6.83 -7.31 15.46
CA SER A 53 6.06 -6.78 14.34
C SER A 53 5.02 -5.81 14.87
N VAL A 54 5.04 -4.55 14.40
CA VAL A 54 4.04 -3.55 14.79
C VAL A 54 3.22 -3.13 13.59
N GLU A 55 1.90 -3.20 13.74
CA GLU A 55 0.96 -2.63 12.79
C GLU A 55 1.00 -1.10 12.91
N LEU A 56 1.39 -0.44 11.82
CA LEU A 56 1.58 1.01 11.81
C LEU A 56 0.35 1.77 11.32
N ALA A 57 -0.39 1.20 10.37
CA ALA A 57 -1.63 1.78 9.83
C ALA A 57 -2.41 0.76 8.99
N ALA A 58 -3.73 0.94 8.93
CA ALA A 58 -4.60 0.31 7.94
C ALA A 58 -5.09 1.36 6.94
N VAL A 59 -5.09 1.04 5.65
CA VAL A 59 -5.54 1.92 4.56
C VAL A 59 -6.57 1.20 3.69
N GLY A 60 -7.76 1.77 3.53
CA GLY A 60 -8.84 1.26 2.66
C GLY A 60 -10.24 1.50 3.24
N SER A 61 -11.26 1.51 2.38
CA SER A 61 -12.69 1.53 2.74
C SER A 61 -13.52 0.87 1.64
#